data_AF-A0ABD5ZED2-F1
#
_entry.id   AF-A0ABD5ZED2-F1
#
_cell.length_a   1.000
_cell.length_b   1.000
_cell.length_c   1.000
_cell.angle_alpha   90.00
_cell.angle_beta   90.00
_cell.angle_gamma   90.00
#
_symmetry.space_group_name_H-M   'P 1'
#
loop_
_entity.id
_entity.type
_entity.pdbx_description
1 polymer ?
#
loop_
_entity_poly.entity_id
_entity_poly.type
_entity_poly.pdbx_seq_one_letter_code
_entity_poly.pdbx_strand_id
1 'polypeptide(L)'
;MPRRSRLSVLLVALVVLAGVVYLTNGVATQRAIEHEEAYLNSQLSNATCLTSYGTTETTSRTRASVVGYGLTSRTVRVQHAYWFSTGELDADGSSEATYEVTIDSVRRVGGDSVTPC
;
A
#
# COMPACT_ATOMS: atom_id res chain seq x y z
N MET A 1 6.79 -45.34 -4.43
CA MET A 1 5.60 -44.45 -4.44
C MET A 1 4.94 -44.48 -5.80
N PRO A 2 3.65 -44.85 -5.90
CA PRO A 2 2.96 -44.88 -7.19
C PRO A 2 2.92 -43.46 -7.78
N ARG A 3 3.14 -43.37 -9.10
CA ARG A 3 3.25 -42.12 -9.87
C ARG A 3 2.07 -41.16 -9.64
N ARG A 4 0.90 -41.71 -9.30
CA ARG A 4 -0.33 -40.98 -8.96
C ARG A 4 -0.25 -40.27 -7.60
N SER A 5 0.33 -40.88 -6.56
CA SER A 5 0.50 -40.23 -5.25
C SER A 5 1.49 -39.06 -5.28
N ARG A 6 2.54 -39.14 -6.11
CA ARG A 6 3.51 -38.04 -6.26
C ARG A 6 2.89 -36.81 -6.92
N LEU A 7 2.02 -37.03 -7.92
CA LEU A 7 1.28 -35.98 -8.62
C LEU A 7 0.29 -35.26 -7.70
N SER A 8 -0.47 -36.01 -6.89
CA SER A 8 -1.40 -35.41 -5.93
C SER A 8 -0.70 -34.55 -4.87
N VAL A 9 0.43 -35.01 -4.32
CA VAL A 9 1.20 -34.25 -3.32
C VAL A 9 1.77 -32.95 -3.91
N LEU A 10 2.31 -33.02 -5.13
CA LEU A 10 2.81 -31.83 -5.84
C LEU A 10 1.72 -30.79 -6.10
N LEU A 11 0.52 -31.24 -6.48
CA LEU A 11 -0.59 -30.34 -6.79
C LEU A 11 -1.10 -29.65 -5.52
N VAL A 12 -1.21 -30.38 -4.41
CA VAL A 12 -1.54 -29.80 -3.10
C VAL A 12 -0.47 -28.79 -2.67
N ALA A 13 0.81 -29.12 -2.80
CA ALA A 13 1.90 -28.21 -2.45
C ALA A 13 1.85 -26.91 -3.27
N LEU A 14 1.55 -26.98 -4.57
CA LEU A 14 1.41 -25.80 -5.43
C LEU A 14 0.24 -24.91 -5.00
N VAL A 15 -0.92 -25.50 -4.67
CA VAL A 15 -2.09 -24.75 -4.19
C VAL A 15 -1.78 -24.04 -2.87
N VAL A 16 -1.12 -24.72 -1.93
CA VAL A 16 -0.70 -24.14 -0.66
C VAL A 16 0.25 -22.97 -0.89
N LEU A 17 1.28 -23.14 -1.74
CA LEU A 17 2.23 -22.07 -2.05
C LEU A 17 1.55 -20.86 -2.70
N ALA A 18 0.65 -21.09 -3.66
CA ALA A 18 -0.12 -20.01 -4.28
C ALA A 18 -0.99 -19.25 -3.25
N GLY A 19 -1.62 -19.97 -2.32
CA GLY A 19 -2.37 -19.38 -1.22
C GLY A 19 -1.51 -18.52 -0.31
N VAL A 20 -0.32 -19.00 0.08
CA VAL A 20 0.64 -18.24 0.89
C VAL A 20 1.09 -16.96 0.17
N VAL A 21 1.38 -17.04 -1.13
CA VAL A 21 1.76 -15.85 -1.92
C VAL A 21 0.61 -14.84 -1.98
N TYR A 22 -0.62 -15.29 -2.21
CA TYR A 22 -1.80 -14.42 -2.25
C TYR A 22 -2.00 -13.69 -0.91
N LEU A 23 -1.95 -14.43 0.20
CA LEU A 23 -2.11 -13.85 1.54
C LEU A 23 -1.00 -12.86 1.88
N THR A 24 0.27 -13.22 1.62
CA THR A 24 1.41 -12.34 1.93
C THR A 24 1.38 -11.07 1.08
N ASN A 25 0.92 -11.14 -0.16
CA ASN A 25 0.71 -9.95 -0.99
C ASN A 25 -0.38 -9.04 -0.41
N GLY A 26 -1.51 -9.60 0.03
CA GLY A 26 -2.60 -8.84 0.65
C GLY A 26 -2.15 -8.11 1.93
N VAL A 27 -1.39 -8.80 2.79
CA VAL A 27 -0.81 -8.20 4.01
C VAL A 27 0.17 -7.09 3.65
N ALA A 28 1.04 -7.31 2.65
CA ALA A 28 1.99 -6.29 2.23
C ALA A 28 1.30 -5.04 1.67
N THR A 29 0.25 -5.21 0.86
CA THR A 29 -0.52 -4.09 0.32
C THR A 29 -1.24 -3.30 1.42
N GLN A 30 -1.84 -4.00 2.39
CA GLN A 30 -2.54 -3.37 3.50
C GLN A 30 -1.58 -2.53 4.35
N ARG A 31 -0.44 -3.11 4.74
CA ARG A 31 0.58 -2.39 5.52
C ARG A 31 1.14 -1.19 4.77
N ALA A 32 1.32 -1.29 3.46
CA ALA A 32 1.79 -0.15 2.66
C ALA A 32 0.74 0.98 2.60
N ILE A 33 -0.54 0.64 2.48
CA ILE A 33 -1.65 1.62 2.52
C ILE A 33 -1.67 2.35 3.87
N GLU A 34 -1.64 1.62 4.97
CA GLU A 34 -1.64 2.19 6.33
C GLU A 34 -0.45 3.15 6.56
N HIS A 35 0.72 2.81 6.01
CA HIS A 35 1.90 3.67 6.10
C HIS A 35 1.80 4.93 5.23
N GLU A 36 1.21 4.85 4.02
CA GLU A 36 0.97 6.05 3.21
C GLU A 36 -0.10 6.94 3.85
N GLU A 37 -1.15 6.36 4.42
CA GLU A 37 -2.16 7.10 5.17
C GLU A 37 -1.53 7.83 6.38
N ALA A 38 -0.65 7.17 7.13
CA ALA A 38 0.06 7.80 8.23
C ALA A 38 0.98 8.94 7.76
N TYR A 39 1.67 8.76 6.62
CA TYR A 39 2.48 9.81 5.99
C TYR A 39 1.62 11.01 5.60
N LEU A 40 0.49 10.80 4.92
CA LEU A 40 -0.44 11.86 4.52
C LEU A 40 -0.99 12.60 5.73
N ASN A 41 -1.45 11.88 6.75
CA ASN A 41 -1.90 12.48 8.01
C ASN A 41 -0.80 13.34 8.64
N SER A 42 0.45 12.87 8.66
CA SER A 42 1.57 13.64 9.18
C SER A 42 1.88 14.89 8.35
N GLN A 43 1.77 14.84 7.02
CA GLN A 43 2.04 16.02 6.18
C GLN A 43 0.92 17.06 6.32
N LEU A 44 -0.34 16.61 6.22
CA LEU A 44 -1.50 17.50 6.23
C LEU A 44 -1.76 18.10 7.62
N SER A 45 -1.59 17.35 8.71
CA SER A 45 -1.75 17.88 10.07
C SER A 45 -0.73 18.96 10.44
N ASN A 46 0.46 18.92 9.84
CA ASN A 46 1.51 19.91 10.09
C ASN A 46 1.35 21.17 9.22
N ALA A 47 0.43 21.18 8.26
CA ALA A 47 0.22 22.31 7.37
C ALA A 47 -0.73 23.34 8.01
N THR A 48 -0.17 24.47 8.47
CA THR A 48 -0.93 25.54 9.15
C THR A 48 -1.88 26.30 8.24
N CYS A 49 -1.74 26.16 6.91
CA CYS A 49 -2.63 26.77 5.93
C CYS A 49 -3.99 26.03 5.81
N LEU A 50 -4.09 24.84 6.39
CA LEU A 50 -5.29 24.01 6.28
C LEU A 50 -6.26 24.29 7.41
N THR A 51 -7.55 24.41 7.06
CA THR A 51 -8.65 24.48 8.02
C THR A 51 -9.23 23.10 8.30
N SER A 52 -9.18 22.19 7.32
CA SER A 52 -9.56 20.78 7.46
C SER A 52 -8.86 19.90 6.42
N TYR A 53 -8.78 18.60 6.70
CA TYR A 53 -8.20 17.62 5.79
C TYR A 53 -8.74 16.22 6.07
N GLY A 54 -8.51 15.29 5.13
CA GLY A 54 -8.77 13.87 5.34
C GLY A 54 -8.09 12.98 4.31
N THR A 55 -8.05 11.69 4.62
CA THR A 55 -7.46 10.61 3.81
C THR A 55 -8.53 9.68 3.20
N THR A 56 -9.80 10.00 3.40
CA THR A 56 -10.93 9.23 2.87
C THR A 56 -11.10 9.46 1.38
N GLU A 57 -11.49 8.42 0.65
CA GLU A 57 -11.81 8.51 -0.77
C GLU A 57 -12.98 9.47 -1.04
N THR A 58 -12.76 10.42 -1.95
CA THR A 58 -13.77 11.34 -2.47
C THR A 58 -13.89 11.11 -3.98
N THR A 59 -13.11 11.84 -4.77
CA THR A 59 -13.00 11.70 -6.23
C THR A 59 -11.91 10.70 -6.63
N SER A 60 -10.84 10.63 -5.85
CA SER A 60 -9.74 9.68 -6.02
C SER A 60 -9.96 8.40 -5.19
N ARG A 61 -9.38 7.29 -5.64
CA ARG A 61 -9.45 5.99 -4.94
C ARG A 61 -8.08 5.57 -4.43
N THR A 62 -8.06 4.87 -3.31
CA THR A 62 -6.89 4.21 -2.77
C THR A 62 -6.70 2.86 -3.45
N ARG A 63 -5.47 2.61 -3.92
CA ARG A 63 -5.09 1.38 -4.62
C ARG A 63 -3.68 1.00 -4.21
N ALA A 64 -3.42 -0.30 -4.07
CA ALA A 64 -2.08 -0.80 -3.88
C ALA A 64 -1.85 -2.07 -4.70
N SER A 65 -0.63 -2.24 -5.19
CA SER A 65 -0.23 -3.43 -5.93
C SER A 65 1.21 -3.80 -5.65
N VAL A 66 1.48 -5.10 -5.53
CA VAL A 66 2.84 -5.62 -5.46
C VAL A 66 3.46 -5.53 -6.85
N VAL A 67 4.54 -4.74 -6.97
CA VAL A 67 5.27 -4.51 -8.22
C VAL A 67 6.65 -5.19 -8.23
N GLY A 68 7.09 -5.73 -7.09
CA GLY A 68 8.38 -6.42 -6.97
C GLY A 68 8.38 -7.49 -5.87
N TYR A 69 9.12 -8.57 -6.10
CA TYR A 69 9.26 -9.70 -5.20
C TYR A 69 10.72 -9.87 -4.79
N GLY A 70 11.00 -9.72 -3.51
CA GLY A 70 12.22 -10.20 -2.87
C GLY A 70 12.00 -11.52 -2.15
N LEU A 71 13.09 -12.13 -1.68
CA LEU A 71 13.04 -13.36 -0.86
C LEU A 71 12.21 -13.16 0.41
N THR A 72 12.39 -12.02 1.07
CA THR A 72 11.72 -11.65 2.33
C THR A 72 11.00 -10.31 2.25
N SER A 73 11.06 -9.64 1.10
CA SER A 73 10.45 -8.32 0.87
C SER A 73 9.45 -8.34 -0.28
N ARG A 74 8.53 -7.38 -0.24
CA ARG A 74 7.62 -7.03 -1.32
C ARG A 74 7.77 -5.55 -1.60
N THR A 75 7.92 -5.19 -2.87
CA THR A 75 7.83 -3.79 -3.30
C THR A 75 6.38 -3.52 -3.65
N VAL A 76 5.75 -2.58 -2.97
CA VAL A 76 4.35 -2.22 -3.15
C VAL A 76 4.27 -0.80 -3.65
N ARG A 77 3.55 -0.58 -4.75
CA ARG A 77 3.14 0.75 -5.18
C ARG A 77 1.77 1.06 -4.59
N VAL A 78 1.64 2.22 -3.97
CA VAL A 78 0.42 2.72 -3.35
C VAL A 78 0.04 4.03 -4.04
N GLN A 79 -1.23 4.12 -4.42
CA GLN A 79 -1.91 5.38 -4.71
C GLN A 79 -2.89 5.60 -3.56
N HIS A 80 -2.82 6.74 -2.86
CA HIS A 80 -3.70 7.01 -1.73
C HIS A 80 -4.42 8.35 -1.89
N ALA A 81 -5.75 8.33 -1.81
CA ALA A 81 -6.57 9.53 -1.89
C ALA A 81 -6.38 10.41 -0.65
N TYR A 82 -6.46 11.72 -0.84
CA TYR A 82 -6.54 12.68 0.25
C TYR A 82 -7.28 13.93 -0.22
N TRP A 83 -7.74 14.73 0.72
CA TRP A 83 -8.38 16.01 0.45
C TRP A 83 -8.02 17.01 1.55
N PHE A 84 -8.10 18.30 1.20
CA PHE A 84 -7.87 19.38 2.14
C PHE A 84 -8.67 20.62 1.79
N SER A 85 -8.88 21.46 2.80
CA SER A 85 -9.47 22.78 2.68
C SER A 85 -8.55 23.83 3.30
N THR A 86 -8.40 24.96 2.64
CA THR A 86 -7.74 26.18 3.16
C THR A 86 -8.75 27.22 3.64
N GLY A 87 -10.05 26.94 3.54
CA GLY A 87 -11.14 27.91 3.73
C GLY A 87 -11.44 28.76 2.49
N GLU A 88 -10.46 28.96 1.59
CA GLU A 88 -10.66 29.62 0.29
C GLU A 88 -10.74 28.61 -0.87
N LEU A 89 -10.06 27.47 -0.71
CA LEU A 89 -9.98 26.39 -1.68
C LEU A 89 -10.21 25.05 -1.00
N ASP A 90 -11.05 24.24 -1.63
CA ASP A 90 -11.16 22.80 -1.39
C ASP A 90 -10.51 22.05 -2.55
N ALA A 91 -9.66 21.08 -2.21
CA ALA A 91 -8.95 20.29 -3.20
C ALA A 91 -8.92 18.81 -2.80
N ASP A 92 -9.09 17.95 -3.79
CA ASP A 92 -8.83 16.52 -3.70
C ASP A 92 -7.54 16.18 -4.45
N GLY A 93 -6.80 15.22 -3.93
CA GLY A 93 -5.57 14.72 -4.53
C GLY A 93 -5.41 13.21 -4.37
N SER A 94 -4.38 12.70 -5.02
CA SER A 94 -3.89 11.35 -4.82
C SER A 94 -2.38 11.38 -4.72
N SER A 95 -1.84 10.77 -3.68
CA SER A 95 -0.40 10.54 -3.57
C SER A 95 -0.03 9.27 -4.31
N GLU A 96 1.17 9.23 -4.90
CA GLU A 96 1.79 7.99 -5.36
C GLU A 96 3.09 7.72 -4.60
N ALA A 97 3.23 6.51 -4.08
CA ALA A 97 4.38 6.09 -3.31
C ALA A 97 4.76 4.64 -3.56
N THR A 98 6.03 4.33 -3.32
CA THR A 98 6.55 2.97 -3.35
C THR A 98 7.12 2.62 -1.98
N TYR A 99 6.73 1.45 -1.49
CA TYR A 99 7.14 0.90 -0.21
C TYR A 99 7.89 -0.40 -0.40
N GLU A 100 8.94 -0.59 0.38
CA GLU A 100 9.48 -1.91 0.65
C GLU A 100 8.86 -2.43 1.96
N VAL A 101 8.20 -3.57 1.86
CA VAL A 101 7.52 -4.24 2.98
C VAL A 101 8.22 -5.54 3.27
N THR A 102 8.69 -5.71 4.49
CA THR A 102 9.22 -6.97 5.03
C THR A 102 8.27 -7.51 6.10
N ILE A 103 8.63 -8.62 6.73
CA ILE A 103 7.87 -9.13 7.87
C ILE A 103 7.90 -8.16 9.06
N ASP A 104 9.03 -7.48 9.28
CA ASP A 104 9.23 -6.64 10.48
C ASP A 104 9.10 -5.14 10.21
N SER A 105 9.18 -4.71 8.95
CA SER A 105 9.25 -3.29 8.61
C SER A 105 8.50 -2.91 7.35
N VAL A 106 8.10 -1.64 7.28
CA VAL A 106 7.56 -0.99 6.09
C VAL A 106 8.33 0.31 5.91
N ARG A 107 8.93 0.52 4.75
CA ARG A 107 9.77 1.68 4.47
C ARG A 107 9.38 2.30 3.15
N ARG A 108 9.10 3.62 3.16
CA ARG A 108 8.90 4.40 1.94
C ARG A 108 10.24 4.50 1.21
N VAL A 109 10.31 4.02 -0.03
CA VAL A 109 11.53 4.02 -0.85
C VAL A 109 11.49 5.02 -2.00
N GLY A 110 10.31 5.56 -2.29
CA GLY A 110 10.11 6.61 -3.29
C GLY A 110 8.65 7.05 -3.34
N GLY A 111 8.38 8.11 -4.09
CA GLY A 111 7.04 8.67 -4.25
C GLY A 111 7.03 10.18 -4.12
N ASP A 112 5.85 10.74 -4.34
CA ASP A 112 5.65 12.19 -4.39
C ASP A 112 5.75 12.83 -3.01
N SER A 113 6.12 14.11 -2.96
CA SER A 113 5.97 14.94 -1.76
C SER A 113 4.58 15.57 -1.76
N VAL A 114 3.87 15.46 -0.63
CA VAL A 114 2.56 16.12 -0.47
C VAL A 114 2.77 17.38 0.36
N THR A 115 2.61 18.52 -0.31
CA THR A 115 2.81 19.85 0.27
C THR A 115 1.58 20.69 -0.09
N PRO A 116 0.58 20.80 0.80
CA PRO A 116 -0.66 21.53 0.53
C PRO A 116 -0.46 23.06 0.44
N CYS A 117 0.65 23.51 1.03
CA CYS A 117 1.30 24.81 1.00
C CYS A 117 2.75 24.54 1.45
#